data_AF-A0A2D8HV66-F1
#
_entry.id   AF-A0A2D8HV66-F1
#
_cell.length_a   1.000
_cell.length_b   1.000
_cell.length_c   1.000
_cell.angle_alpha   90.00
_cell.angle_beta   90.00
_cell.angle_gamma   90.00
#
_symmetry.space_group_name_H-M   'P 1'
#
loop_
_entity.id
_entity.type
_entity.pdbx_description
1 polymer ?
#
loop_
_entity_poly.entity_id
_entity_poly.type
_entity_poly.pdbx_seq_one_letter_code
_entity_poly.pdbx_strand_id
1 'polypeptide(L)'
;EREFGYAQIELVEQSPLFKAIEDAVSESGAPLLDVWMSHGDKVEMIPEGFHTVAKTSYCPYAAMADEERQFYGVQFHPEVTHTRQGMRMLEHFVSDICGCEKQWTPEKIIDDAIERIREQVGTDKVILGLSGGVDSSVTAMLLHRAIGDQLTCVFVDNGLLRLNEAEQVMEMFGDHYGLNILPVRAEDRFLDALAGENDPEKKRKIIGNTFIEIFDEEAGKLTEVDWLAQGTIYPDVIESAGSKTGKAHVIKSHHNVGGLPADMKLGLVEPLRELFKDEVRKIGLELGLPYNMLYRHPFPGPGLGVRVLGEIKKEYCDLLRRADAIFIEELHNADWYNKVSQAFAVFLPVRSVGVMGDQRKYDWVIAIRAVETIDFMTARWAHLPYELLEKVSNRIINEVNGISRVTYDISGKPPATIEWE
;
A
#
# COMPACT_ATOMS: atom_id res chain seq x y z
N GLU A 1 8.20 -21.27 -29.88
CA GLU A 1 9.14 -20.86 -28.83
C GLU A 1 8.51 -19.72 -28.05
N ARG A 2 8.68 -19.68 -26.73
CA ARG A 2 8.10 -18.62 -25.89
C ARG A 2 9.12 -17.49 -25.77
N GLU A 3 8.69 -16.26 -25.97
CA GLU A 3 9.55 -15.07 -25.83
C GLU A 3 9.07 -14.29 -24.61
N PHE A 4 9.92 -14.28 -23.57
CA PHE A 4 9.71 -13.53 -22.35
C PHE A 4 10.93 -12.68 -22.08
N GLY A 5 10.74 -11.37 -22.03
CA GLY A 5 11.80 -10.44 -21.68
C GLY A 5 11.91 -9.27 -22.65
N TYR A 6 13.04 -8.59 -22.53
CA TYR A 6 13.35 -7.42 -23.33
C TYR A 6 13.56 -7.79 -24.79
N ALA A 7 12.91 -7.05 -25.69
CA ALA A 7 13.13 -7.14 -27.12
C ALA A 7 13.06 -5.75 -27.74
N GLN A 8 13.62 -5.63 -28.94
CA GLN A 8 13.54 -4.43 -29.74
C GLN A 8 12.67 -4.72 -30.97
N ILE A 9 11.56 -3.99 -31.11
CA ILE A 9 10.65 -4.11 -32.26
C ILE A 9 10.95 -3.02 -33.27
N GLU A 10 10.86 -3.35 -34.55
CA GLU A 10 10.97 -2.43 -35.68
C GLU A 10 9.58 -2.03 -36.15
N LEU A 11 9.31 -0.71 -36.20
CA LEU A 11 8.12 -0.17 -36.82
C LEU A 11 8.27 -0.23 -38.34
N VAL A 12 7.37 -0.93 -39.00
CA VAL A 12 7.40 -1.13 -40.46
C VAL A 12 6.34 -0.31 -41.19
N GLU A 13 5.28 0.08 -40.49
CA GLU A 13 4.22 0.95 -41.01
C GLU A 13 3.84 2.02 -39.99
N GLN A 14 3.33 3.14 -40.49
CA GLN A 14 2.84 4.23 -39.64
C GLN A 14 1.45 3.87 -39.10
N SER A 15 1.28 3.99 -37.79
CA SER A 15 -0.02 3.78 -37.13
C SER A 15 -0.23 4.85 -36.06
N PRO A 16 -1.47 5.37 -35.88
CA PRO A 16 -1.81 6.32 -34.82
C PRO A 16 -1.37 5.87 -33.43
N LEU A 17 -1.39 4.56 -33.15
CA LEU A 17 -0.96 4.02 -31.85
C LEU A 17 0.51 4.31 -31.52
N PHE A 18 1.37 4.37 -32.54
CA PHE A 18 2.81 4.57 -32.40
C PHE A 18 3.27 5.97 -32.83
N LYS A 19 2.33 6.91 -32.93
CA LYS A 19 2.59 8.26 -33.46
C LYS A 19 3.73 8.97 -32.72
N ALA A 20 4.82 9.22 -33.45
CA ALA A 20 6.02 9.88 -32.95
C ALA A 20 6.68 9.19 -31.74
N ILE A 21 6.51 7.87 -31.61
CA ILE A 21 7.16 7.04 -30.60
C ILE A 21 8.36 6.33 -31.26
N GLU A 22 9.57 6.66 -30.82
CA GLU A 22 10.83 6.03 -31.26
C GLU A 22 11.84 6.05 -30.10
N ASP A 23 12.48 4.90 -29.79
CA ASP A 23 13.51 4.80 -28.75
C ASP A 23 14.93 4.75 -29.33
N ALA A 24 15.06 4.16 -30.51
CA ALA A 24 16.28 4.05 -31.30
C ALA A 24 15.95 4.00 -32.80
N VAL A 25 16.99 3.94 -33.63
CA VAL A 25 16.87 3.85 -35.09
C VAL A 25 17.73 2.70 -35.59
N SER A 26 17.18 1.86 -36.47
CA SER A 26 17.90 0.74 -37.06
C SER A 26 18.97 1.19 -38.06
N GLU A 27 19.83 0.27 -38.50
CA GLU A 27 20.79 0.55 -39.57
C GLU A 27 20.11 0.95 -40.89
N SER A 28 18.87 0.51 -41.12
CA SER A 28 18.05 0.86 -42.28
C SER A 28 17.31 2.20 -42.12
N GLY A 29 17.45 2.87 -40.97
CA GLY A 29 16.73 4.12 -40.67
C GLY A 29 15.31 3.92 -40.16
N ALA A 30 14.89 2.68 -39.85
CA ALA A 30 13.56 2.39 -39.34
C ALA A 30 13.49 2.66 -37.82
N PRO A 31 12.35 3.14 -37.30
CA PRO A 31 12.20 3.35 -35.86
C PRO A 31 12.20 2.04 -35.09
N LEU A 32 12.87 2.04 -33.95
CA LEU A 32 12.97 0.91 -33.03
C LEU A 32 12.36 1.29 -31.68
N LEU A 33 11.67 0.33 -31.06
CA LEU A 33 11.06 0.48 -29.74
C LEU A 33 11.54 -0.61 -28.81
N ASP A 34 11.89 -0.19 -27.59
CA ASP A 34 12.34 -1.07 -26.54
C ASP A 34 11.13 -1.53 -25.71
N VAL A 35 10.79 -2.83 -25.84
CA VAL A 35 9.54 -3.39 -25.30
C VAL A 35 9.78 -4.63 -24.45
N TRP A 36 8.81 -4.91 -23.56
CA TRP A 36 8.77 -6.15 -22.80
C TRP A 36 7.83 -7.17 -23.43
N MET A 37 8.42 -8.09 -24.21
CA MET A 37 7.70 -9.20 -24.82
C MET A 37 7.32 -10.22 -23.75
N SER A 38 6.08 -10.68 -23.76
CA SER A 38 5.65 -11.77 -22.89
C SER A 38 4.51 -12.53 -23.56
N HIS A 39 4.89 -13.40 -24.49
CA HIS A 39 3.93 -14.21 -25.20
C HIS A 39 4.35 -15.68 -25.27
N GLY A 40 3.39 -16.55 -24.97
CA GLY A 40 3.53 -17.99 -25.15
C GLY A 40 3.25 -18.39 -26.60
N ASP A 41 2.08 -17.98 -27.09
CA ASP A 41 1.64 -18.15 -28.47
C ASP A 41 2.00 -16.91 -29.29
N LYS A 42 2.13 -17.04 -30.61
CA LYS A 42 2.35 -15.91 -31.52
C LYS A 42 1.39 -16.02 -32.70
N VAL A 43 1.01 -14.87 -33.24
CA VAL A 43 0.21 -14.81 -34.46
C VAL A 43 1.02 -15.39 -35.62
N GLU A 44 0.44 -16.33 -36.38
CA GLU A 44 1.06 -16.86 -37.62
C GLU A 44 0.44 -16.24 -38.88
N MET A 45 -0.80 -15.77 -38.78
CA MET A 45 -1.55 -15.12 -39.85
C MET A 45 -2.41 -14.02 -39.25
N ILE A 46 -2.28 -12.80 -39.76
CA ILE A 46 -3.11 -11.68 -39.34
C ILE A 46 -4.53 -11.80 -39.95
N PRO A 47 -5.58 -11.38 -39.24
CA PRO A 47 -6.95 -11.41 -39.76
C PRO A 47 -7.14 -10.46 -40.95
N GLU A 48 -8.18 -10.72 -41.76
CA GLU A 48 -8.55 -9.82 -42.85
C GLU A 48 -8.89 -8.41 -42.33
N GLY A 49 -8.37 -7.39 -43.02
CA GLY A 49 -8.46 -5.97 -42.64
C GLY A 49 -7.28 -5.47 -41.78
N PHE A 50 -6.51 -6.37 -41.17
CA PHE A 50 -5.32 -5.99 -40.43
C PHE A 50 -4.09 -5.89 -41.34
N HIS A 51 -3.17 -4.99 -41.00
CA HIS A 51 -1.82 -4.94 -41.53
C HIS A 51 -0.79 -4.99 -40.39
N THR A 52 0.47 -5.29 -40.75
CA THR A 52 1.56 -5.40 -39.78
C THR A 52 2.15 -4.03 -39.51
N VAL A 53 2.22 -3.64 -38.24
CA VAL A 53 2.71 -2.31 -37.84
C VAL A 53 4.12 -2.41 -37.25
N ALA A 54 4.40 -3.49 -36.51
CA ALA A 54 5.70 -3.73 -35.92
C ALA A 54 6.08 -5.21 -35.98
N LYS A 55 7.40 -5.49 -36.05
CA LYS A 55 7.96 -6.84 -36.11
C LYS A 55 9.22 -6.97 -35.26
N THR A 56 9.58 -8.20 -34.94
CA THR A 56 10.95 -8.59 -34.55
C THR A 56 11.47 -9.67 -35.51
N SER A 57 12.72 -10.10 -35.34
CA SER A 57 13.27 -11.27 -36.04
C SER A 57 12.53 -12.57 -35.71
N TYR A 58 11.87 -12.66 -34.55
CA TYR A 58 11.20 -13.87 -34.05
C TYR A 58 9.66 -13.81 -34.11
N CYS A 59 9.12 -12.58 -34.07
CA CYS A 59 7.69 -12.28 -34.08
C CYS A 59 7.36 -11.34 -35.26
N PRO A 60 6.99 -11.89 -36.43
CA PRO A 60 6.66 -11.09 -37.62
C PRO A 60 5.51 -10.11 -37.41
N TYR A 61 4.59 -10.42 -36.50
CA TYR A 61 3.40 -9.61 -36.18
C TYR A 61 3.45 -9.16 -34.72
N ALA A 62 4.52 -8.48 -34.33
CA ALA A 62 4.69 -7.98 -32.97
C ALA A 62 3.66 -6.88 -32.63
N ALA A 63 3.20 -6.15 -33.65
CA ALA A 63 2.00 -5.34 -33.59
C ALA A 63 1.23 -5.39 -34.92
N MET A 64 -0.10 -5.36 -34.84
CA MET A 64 -1.01 -5.29 -35.99
C MET A 64 -2.10 -4.25 -35.75
N ALA A 65 -2.60 -3.64 -36.82
CA ALA A 65 -3.68 -2.66 -36.74
C ALA A 65 -4.69 -2.82 -37.89
N ASP A 66 -5.94 -2.51 -37.59
CA ASP A 66 -6.99 -2.20 -38.54
C ASP A 66 -7.48 -0.78 -38.22
N GLU A 67 -7.06 0.19 -39.03
CA GLU A 67 -7.33 1.61 -38.77
C GLU A 67 -8.77 2.00 -39.13
N GLU A 68 -9.46 1.23 -39.99
CA GLU A 68 -10.86 1.48 -40.32
C GLU A 68 -11.76 1.14 -39.13
N ARG A 69 -11.49 0.01 -38.47
CA ARG A 69 -12.22 -0.43 -37.26
C ARG A 69 -11.59 0.07 -35.96
N GLN A 70 -10.43 0.72 -36.04
CA GLN A 70 -9.62 1.16 -34.89
C GLN A 70 -9.29 0.00 -33.93
N PHE A 71 -8.95 -1.16 -34.48
CA PHE A 71 -8.50 -2.32 -33.70
C PHE A 71 -6.98 -2.42 -33.73
N TYR A 72 -6.38 -2.56 -32.54
CA TYR A 72 -4.94 -2.65 -32.38
C TYR A 72 -4.59 -3.87 -31.54
N GLY A 73 -3.57 -4.61 -31.97
CA GLY A 73 -3.02 -5.74 -31.25
C GLY A 73 -1.51 -5.57 -31.07
N VAL A 74 -1.02 -5.77 -29.85
CA VAL A 74 0.41 -5.79 -29.52
C VAL A 74 0.76 -7.08 -28.79
N GLN A 75 1.95 -7.62 -29.05
CA GLN A 75 2.44 -8.87 -28.46
C GLN A 75 3.35 -8.65 -27.23
N PHE A 76 3.50 -7.39 -26.81
CA PHE A 76 4.24 -6.93 -25.64
C PHE A 76 3.33 -6.17 -24.67
N HIS A 77 3.83 -5.88 -23.48
CA HIS A 77 3.08 -5.20 -22.42
C HIS A 77 3.43 -3.70 -22.36
N PRO A 78 2.58 -2.79 -22.88
CA PRO A 78 2.83 -1.35 -22.80
C PRO A 78 2.64 -0.77 -21.39
N GLU A 79 2.01 -1.50 -20.46
CA GLU A 79 1.74 -1.07 -19.10
C GLU A 79 2.95 -1.22 -18.15
N VAL A 80 3.95 -2.02 -18.52
CA VAL A 80 5.12 -2.24 -17.68
C VAL A 80 6.23 -1.22 -17.95
N THR A 81 6.96 -0.83 -16.90
CA THR A 81 8.04 0.16 -17.00
C THR A 81 9.23 -0.27 -17.87
N HIS A 82 9.37 -1.56 -18.13
CA HIS A 82 10.37 -2.11 -19.05
C HIS A 82 10.10 -1.71 -20.51
N THR A 83 8.85 -1.42 -20.87
CA THR A 83 8.48 -0.87 -22.18
C THR A 83 8.61 0.65 -22.11
N ARG A 84 9.71 1.19 -22.65
CA ARG A 84 10.18 2.56 -22.35
C ARG A 84 9.16 3.66 -22.64
N GLN A 85 8.43 3.54 -23.73
CA GLN A 85 7.36 4.48 -24.11
C GLN A 85 5.95 3.86 -24.07
N GLY A 86 5.77 2.78 -23.30
CA GLY A 86 4.49 2.08 -23.22
C GLY A 86 3.34 2.96 -22.71
N MET A 87 3.59 3.82 -21.73
CA MET A 87 2.61 4.82 -21.25
C MET A 87 2.16 5.79 -22.36
N ARG A 88 3.05 6.15 -23.27
CA ARG A 88 2.72 7.05 -24.38
C ARG A 88 1.85 6.34 -25.43
N MET A 89 2.05 5.04 -25.65
CA MET A 89 1.18 4.22 -26.49
C MET A 89 -0.23 4.14 -25.89
N LEU A 90 -0.32 3.87 -24.58
CA LEU A 90 -1.59 3.86 -23.85
C LEU A 90 -2.27 5.24 -23.89
N GLU A 91 -1.50 6.32 -23.81
CA GLU A 91 -2.01 7.69 -23.94
C GLU A 91 -2.61 7.96 -25.33
N HIS A 92 -1.93 7.57 -26.41
CA HIS A 92 -2.48 7.67 -27.78
C HIS A 92 -3.75 6.84 -27.94
N PHE A 93 -3.77 5.62 -27.40
CA PHE A 93 -4.97 4.79 -27.45
C PHE A 93 -6.15 5.42 -26.71
N VAL A 94 -5.96 5.83 -25.46
CA VAL A 94 -7.05 6.36 -24.62
C VAL A 94 -7.47 7.76 -25.06
N SER A 95 -6.53 8.68 -25.29
CA SER A 95 -6.84 10.09 -25.55
C SER A 95 -7.14 10.36 -27.01
N ASP A 96 -6.31 9.85 -27.93
CA ASP A 96 -6.39 10.23 -29.35
C ASP A 96 -7.32 9.31 -30.14
N ILE A 97 -7.20 7.99 -29.95
CA ILE A 97 -7.96 6.97 -30.70
C ILE A 97 -9.36 6.81 -30.13
N CYS A 98 -9.49 6.57 -28.82
CA CYS A 98 -10.78 6.45 -28.14
C CYS A 98 -11.47 7.80 -27.91
N GLY A 99 -10.73 8.91 -28.02
CA GLY A 99 -11.27 10.25 -27.80
C GLY A 99 -11.66 10.55 -26.36
N CYS A 100 -11.09 9.85 -25.38
CA CYS A 100 -11.43 10.07 -23.97
C CYS A 100 -10.82 11.38 -23.48
N GLU A 101 -11.66 12.25 -22.91
CA GLU A 101 -11.18 13.45 -22.24
C GLU A 101 -10.49 13.11 -20.92
N LYS A 102 -9.42 13.84 -20.58
CA LYS A 102 -8.68 13.68 -19.31
C LYS A 102 -9.38 14.36 -18.15
N GLN A 103 -10.62 13.98 -17.87
CA GLN A 103 -11.43 14.55 -16.79
C GLN A 103 -11.24 13.85 -15.44
N TRP A 104 -10.55 12.71 -15.41
CA TRP A 104 -10.22 11.99 -14.19
C TRP A 104 -9.01 12.65 -13.49
N THR A 105 -9.25 13.78 -12.84
CA THR A 105 -8.23 14.55 -12.10
C THR A 105 -8.56 14.56 -10.60
N PRO A 106 -7.56 14.69 -9.71
CA PRO A 106 -7.79 14.69 -8.26
C PRO A 106 -8.87 15.68 -7.80
N GLU A 107 -8.86 16.90 -8.33
CA GLU A 107 -9.86 17.93 -8.02
C GLU A 107 -11.29 17.47 -8.36
N LYS A 108 -11.51 16.98 -9.58
CA LYS A 108 -12.82 16.51 -10.05
C LYS A 108 -13.30 15.27 -9.30
N ILE A 109 -12.37 14.36 -8.96
CA ILE A 109 -12.65 13.18 -8.14
C ILE A 109 -13.14 13.60 -6.75
N ILE A 110 -12.51 14.61 -6.14
CA ILE A 110 -12.92 15.12 -4.83
C ILE A 110 -14.31 15.74 -4.90
N ASP A 111 -14.57 16.59 -5.89
CA ASP A 111 -15.88 17.24 -6.05
C ASP A 111 -17.01 16.21 -6.26
N ASP A 112 -16.79 15.24 -7.15
CA ASP A 112 -17.73 14.15 -7.42
C ASP A 112 -17.94 13.26 -6.18
N ALA A 113 -16.87 12.91 -5.45
CA ALA A 113 -16.98 12.13 -4.22
C ALA A 113 -17.78 12.88 -3.14
N ILE A 114 -17.56 14.19 -2.99
CA ILE A 114 -18.31 15.02 -2.04
C ILE A 114 -19.81 15.06 -2.38
N GLU A 115 -20.15 15.22 -3.65
CA GLU A 115 -21.54 15.22 -4.12
C GLU A 115 -22.21 13.87 -3.83
N ARG A 116 -21.57 12.76 -4.22
CA ARG A 116 -22.05 11.40 -3.95
C ARG A 116 -22.25 11.13 -2.46
N ILE A 117 -21.30 11.54 -1.62
CA ILE A 117 -21.42 11.40 -0.16
C ILE A 117 -22.63 12.16 0.36
N ARG A 118 -22.82 13.42 -0.05
CA ARG A 118 -23.96 14.26 0.39
C ARG A 118 -25.30 13.68 -0.05
N GLU A 119 -25.39 13.19 -1.28
CA GLU A 119 -26.60 12.54 -1.79
C GLU A 119 -26.91 11.24 -1.06
N GLN A 120 -25.88 10.42 -0.77
CA GLN A 120 -26.04 9.14 -0.10
C GLN A 120 -26.40 9.29 1.39
N VAL A 121 -25.69 10.18 2.10
CA VAL A 121 -25.79 10.33 3.56
C VAL A 121 -26.89 11.31 3.97
N GLY A 122 -27.15 12.35 3.17
CA GLY A 122 -28.12 13.38 3.52
C GLY A 122 -27.81 14.03 4.87
N THR A 123 -28.74 13.90 5.83
CA THR A 123 -28.61 14.43 7.20
C THR A 123 -28.21 13.40 8.25
N ASP A 124 -27.94 12.17 7.82
CA ASP A 124 -27.63 11.04 8.70
C ASP A 124 -26.23 11.18 9.31
N LYS A 125 -25.97 10.45 10.41
CA LYS A 125 -24.63 10.44 11.03
C LYS A 125 -23.78 9.29 10.52
N VAL A 126 -22.49 9.57 10.35
CA VAL A 126 -21.49 8.63 9.84
C VAL A 126 -20.44 8.37 10.91
N ILE A 127 -20.12 7.10 11.15
CA ILE A 127 -18.96 6.71 11.96
C ILE A 127 -17.84 6.19 11.07
N LEU A 128 -16.60 6.47 11.47
CA LEU A 128 -15.42 5.98 10.77
C LEU A 128 -14.38 5.46 11.76
N GLY A 129 -13.86 4.25 11.53
CA GLY A 129 -12.65 3.78 12.21
C GLY A 129 -11.42 4.48 11.66
N LEU A 130 -10.85 5.41 12.45
CA LEU A 130 -9.61 6.09 12.10
C LEU A 130 -8.43 5.24 12.57
N SER A 131 -7.64 4.72 11.62
CA SER A 131 -6.48 3.87 11.94
C SER A 131 -5.13 4.60 11.90
N GLY A 132 -5.12 5.86 11.44
CA GLY A 132 -3.88 6.61 11.12
C GLY A 132 -3.21 6.17 9.81
N GLY A 133 -3.75 5.14 9.15
CA GLY A 133 -3.34 4.74 7.79
C GLY A 133 -3.84 5.73 6.73
N VAL A 134 -3.21 5.70 5.55
CA VAL A 134 -3.51 6.63 4.45
C VAL A 134 -4.98 6.59 4.02
N ASP A 135 -5.58 5.40 3.87
CA ASP A 135 -6.92 5.28 3.29
C ASP A 135 -8.02 5.77 4.24
N SER A 136 -7.95 5.38 5.52
CA SER A 136 -8.88 5.85 6.56
C SER A 136 -8.76 7.36 6.78
N SER A 137 -7.54 7.89 6.68
CA SER A 137 -7.24 9.31 6.80
C SER A 137 -7.82 10.15 5.66
N VAL A 138 -7.63 9.72 4.42
CA VAL A 138 -8.18 10.40 3.24
C VAL A 138 -9.71 10.28 3.23
N THR A 139 -10.25 9.14 3.63
CA THR A 139 -11.70 8.93 3.84
C THR A 139 -12.26 9.90 4.87
N ALA A 140 -11.57 10.05 6.02
CA ALA A 140 -11.98 11.00 7.07
C ALA A 140 -12.03 12.44 6.55
N MET A 141 -11.03 12.85 5.76
CA MET A 141 -10.98 14.20 5.19
C MET A 141 -12.07 14.43 4.13
N LEU A 142 -12.34 13.45 3.26
CA LEU A 142 -13.42 13.55 2.28
C LEU A 142 -14.79 13.69 2.97
N LEU A 143 -15.06 12.83 3.96
CA LEU A 143 -16.29 12.87 4.72
C LEU A 143 -16.41 14.18 5.50
N HIS A 144 -15.36 14.61 6.19
CA HIS A 144 -15.39 15.87 6.93
C HIS A 144 -15.67 17.07 6.00
N ARG A 145 -15.08 17.10 4.81
CA ARG A 145 -15.35 18.15 3.81
C ARG A 145 -16.77 18.07 3.24
N ALA A 146 -17.35 16.87 3.13
CA ALA A 146 -18.68 16.65 2.61
C ALA A 146 -19.79 16.98 3.62
N ILE A 147 -19.67 16.48 4.85
CA ILE A 147 -20.75 16.40 5.85
C ILE A 147 -20.37 16.97 7.23
N GLY A 148 -19.14 17.48 7.42
CA GLY A 148 -18.72 18.19 8.62
C GLY A 148 -18.97 17.42 9.93
N ASP A 149 -19.78 18.02 10.81
CA ASP A 149 -20.10 17.52 12.15
C ASP A 149 -20.96 16.24 12.18
N GLN A 150 -21.49 15.81 11.03
CA GLN A 150 -22.17 14.50 10.91
C GLN A 150 -21.19 13.33 11.02
N LEU A 151 -19.88 13.58 10.83
CA LEU A 151 -18.84 12.58 10.95
C LEU A 151 -18.35 12.47 12.40
N THR A 152 -18.32 11.24 12.93
CA THR A 152 -17.59 10.89 14.16
C THR A 152 -16.54 9.85 13.86
N CYS A 153 -15.27 10.19 14.08
CA CYS A 153 -14.16 9.25 13.96
C CYS A 153 -13.93 8.54 15.28
N VAL A 154 -13.75 7.22 15.26
CA VAL A 154 -13.33 6.43 16.41
C VAL A 154 -11.87 6.03 16.20
N PHE A 155 -10.98 6.47 17.09
CA PHE A 155 -9.57 6.11 17.05
C PHE A 155 -9.26 5.17 18.20
N VAL A 156 -8.93 3.91 17.89
CA VAL A 156 -8.59 2.89 18.89
C VAL A 156 -7.08 2.74 19.00
N ASP A 157 -6.52 3.20 20.11
CA ASP A 157 -5.15 2.89 20.49
C ASP A 157 -5.10 1.50 21.12
N ASN A 158 -4.71 0.53 20.29
CA ASN A 158 -4.57 -0.87 20.66
C ASN A 158 -3.27 -1.18 21.41
N GLY A 159 -2.41 -0.18 21.68
CA GLY A 159 -1.10 -0.41 22.27
C GLY A 159 -0.09 -1.09 21.34
N LEU A 160 -0.40 -1.24 20.05
CA LEU A 160 0.48 -1.87 19.04
C LEU A 160 0.87 -0.87 17.93
N LEU A 161 0.73 0.43 18.19
CA LEU A 161 1.12 1.50 17.29
C LEU A 161 2.60 1.89 17.46
N ARG A 162 3.13 2.71 16.54
CA ARG A 162 4.50 3.26 16.63
C ARG A 162 4.60 4.31 17.74
N LEU A 163 5.84 4.70 18.06
CA LEU A 163 6.10 5.70 19.08
C LEU A 163 5.33 7.00 18.79
N ASN A 164 4.56 7.46 19.77
CA ASN A 164 3.74 8.69 19.73
C ASN A 164 2.72 8.77 18.59
N GLU A 165 2.39 7.65 17.94
CA GLU A 165 1.47 7.64 16.79
C GLU A 165 0.05 8.07 17.18
N ALA A 166 -0.43 7.63 18.35
CA ALA A 166 -1.73 8.05 18.87
C ALA A 166 -1.81 9.57 19.08
N GLU A 167 -0.77 10.16 19.68
CA GLU A 167 -0.71 11.61 19.92
C GLU A 167 -0.66 12.39 18.60
N GLN A 168 0.16 11.94 17.64
CA GLN A 168 0.27 12.55 16.31
C GLN A 168 -1.06 12.53 15.54
N VAL A 169 -1.81 11.42 15.65
CA VAL A 169 -3.14 11.31 15.01
C VAL A 169 -4.13 12.29 15.62
N MET A 170 -4.15 12.40 16.96
CA MET A 170 -5.05 13.33 17.66
C MET A 170 -4.72 14.79 17.38
N GLU A 171 -3.43 15.18 17.43
CA GLU A 171 -2.98 16.54 17.14
C GLU A 171 -3.32 16.94 15.70
N MET A 172 -3.05 16.05 14.75
CA MET A 172 -3.30 16.34 13.35
C MET A 172 -4.79 16.39 13.02
N PHE A 173 -5.57 15.37 13.34
CA PHE A 173 -6.96 15.33 12.92
C PHE A 173 -7.90 16.09 13.85
N GLY A 174 -7.68 16.01 15.16
CA GLY A 174 -8.49 16.70 16.15
C GLY A 174 -8.17 18.19 16.17
N ASP A 175 -6.92 18.55 16.49
CA ASP A 175 -6.58 19.96 16.75
C ASP A 175 -6.41 20.78 15.47
N HIS A 176 -5.74 20.24 14.43
CA HIS A 176 -5.48 20.99 13.20
C HIS A 176 -6.70 20.98 12.27
N TYR A 177 -7.29 19.81 12.00
CA TYR A 177 -8.42 19.70 11.06
C TYR A 177 -9.80 19.80 11.71
N GLY A 178 -9.91 19.79 13.04
CA GLY A 178 -11.19 19.95 13.73
C GLY A 178 -12.12 18.75 13.59
N LEU A 179 -11.60 17.54 13.31
CA LEU A 179 -12.43 16.34 13.25
C LEU A 179 -12.92 15.98 14.66
N ASN A 180 -14.18 15.56 14.75
CA ASN A 180 -14.72 14.95 15.95
C ASN A 180 -14.15 13.53 16.09
N ILE A 181 -13.20 13.35 17.00
CA ILE A 181 -12.54 12.06 17.25
C ILE A 181 -12.87 11.59 18.67
N LEU A 182 -13.38 10.36 18.76
CA LEU A 182 -13.51 9.61 20.01
C LEU A 182 -12.25 8.76 20.21
N PRO A 183 -11.33 9.16 21.11
CA PRO A 183 -10.16 8.36 21.42
C PRO A 183 -10.52 7.21 22.36
N VAL A 184 -10.10 6.00 22.02
CA VAL A 184 -10.30 4.79 22.81
C VAL A 184 -8.94 4.22 23.18
N ARG A 185 -8.61 4.24 24.47
CA ARG A 185 -7.37 3.64 24.98
C ARG A 185 -7.66 2.19 25.37
N ALA A 186 -7.10 1.26 24.61
CA ALA A 186 -7.39 -0.16 24.75
C ALA A 186 -6.14 -1.04 24.90
N GLU A 187 -4.95 -0.48 25.10
CA GLU A 187 -3.67 -1.22 25.25
C GLU A 187 -3.83 -2.44 26.17
N ASP A 188 -4.32 -2.26 27.39
CA ASP A 188 -4.47 -3.36 28.35
C ASP A 188 -5.40 -4.47 27.83
N ARG A 189 -6.53 -4.11 27.21
CA ARG A 189 -7.50 -5.09 26.67
C ARG A 189 -6.89 -5.92 25.53
N PHE A 190 -6.09 -5.30 24.66
CA PHE A 190 -5.40 -6.03 23.60
C PHE A 190 -4.28 -6.92 24.16
N LEU A 191 -3.47 -6.41 25.08
CA LEU A 191 -2.38 -7.18 25.68
C LEU A 191 -2.88 -8.35 26.51
N ASP A 192 -3.97 -8.18 27.25
CA ASP A 192 -4.63 -9.25 28.00
C ASP A 192 -5.17 -10.34 27.07
N ALA A 193 -5.79 -9.95 25.95
CA ALA A 193 -6.29 -10.89 24.95
C ALA A 193 -5.16 -11.66 24.23
N LEU A 194 -3.96 -11.07 24.13
CA LEU A 194 -2.79 -11.65 23.48
C LEU A 194 -1.88 -12.44 24.42
N ALA A 195 -2.16 -12.44 25.73
CA ALA A 195 -1.32 -13.06 26.74
C ALA A 195 -1.10 -14.55 26.46
N GLY A 196 0.17 -14.97 26.40
CA GLY A 196 0.56 -16.35 26.14
C GLY A 196 0.38 -16.86 24.70
N GLU A 197 -0.16 -16.07 23.77
CA GLU A 197 -0.33 -16.49 22.37
C GLU A 197 0.95 -16.28 21.57
N ASN A 198 1.39 -17.33 20.86
CA ASN A 198 2.63 -17.32 20.09
C ASN A 198 2.39 -17.55 18.59
N ASP A 199 1.22 -18.07 18.20
CA ASP A 199 0.90 -18.34 16.80
C ASP A 199 0.49 -17.05 16.08
N PRO A 200 1.19 -16.65 15.00
CA PRO A 200 0.96 -15.37 14.35
C PRO A 200 -0.43 -15.24 13.72
N GLU A 201 -0.99 -16.34 13.20
CA GLU A 201 -2.34 -16.35 12.64
C GLU A 201 -3.41 -16.12 13.72
N LYS A 202 -3.25 -16.74 14.90
CA LYS A 202 -4.11 -16.46 16.05
C LYS A 202 -3.94 -15.04 16.56
N LYS A 203 -2.72 -14.51 16.65
CA LYS A 203 -2.48 -13.10 17.03
C LYS A 203 -3.24 -12.15 16.11
N ARG A 204 -3.16 -12.37 14.78
CA ARG A 204 -3.91 -11.59 13.78
C ARG A 204 -5.43 -11.64 14.03
N LYS A 205 -5.98 -12.83 14.28
CA LYS A 205 -7.42 -13.02 14.58
C LYS A 205 -7.83 -12.35 15.88
N ILE A 206 -7.04 -12.51 16.95
CA ILE A 206 -7.31 -11.88 18.24
C ILE A 206 -7.33 -10.36 18.09
N ILE A 207 -6.31 -9.76 17.46
CA ILE A 207 -6.25 -8.31 17.25
C ILE A 207 -7.44 -7.82 16.42
N GLY A 208 -7.77 -8.52 15.32
CA GLY A 208 -8.91 -8.18 14.49
C GLY A 208 -10.24 -8.23 15.25
N ASN A 209 -10.50 -9.31 15.98
CA ASN A 209 -11.73 -9.50 16.73
C ASN A 209 -11.85 -8.47 17.88
N THR A 210 -10.80 -8.30 18.68
CA THR A 210 -10.79 -7.33 19.78
C THR A 210 -11.01 -5.91 19.28
N PHE A 211 -10.46 -5.55 18.12
CA PHE A 211 -10.72 -4.26 17.49
C PHE A 211 -12.19 -4.08 17.10
N ILE A 212 -12.80 -5.10 16.46
CA ILE A 212 -14.21 -5.07 16.07
C ILE A 212 -15.11 -4.94 17.30
N GLU A 213 -14.86 -5.74 18.35
CA GLU A 213 -15.63 -5.66 19.60
C GLU A 213 -15.60 -4.26 20.22
N ILE A 214 -14.41 -3.65 20.32
CA ILE A 214 -14.26 -2.29 20.86
C ILE A 214 -14.96 -1.28 19.96
N PHE A 215 -14.80 -1.41 18.64
CA PHE A 215 -15.43 -0.49 17.69
C PHE A 215 -16.95 -0.58 17.76
N ASP A 216 -17.52 -1.78 17.82
CA ASP A 216 -18.96 -2.02 17.96
C ASP A 216 -19.48 -1.51 19.31
N GLU A 217 -18.72 -1.68 20.40
CA GLU A 217 -19.04 -1.12 21.72
C GLU A 217 -19.10 0.41 21.69
N GLU A 218 -18.15 1.08 21.03
CA GLU A 218 -18.17 2.54 20.90
C GLU A 218 -19.26 3.02 19.95
N ALA A 219 -19.46 2.34 18.82
CA ALA A 219 -20.55 2.62 17.88
C ALA A 219 -21.92 2.50 18.58
N GLY A 220 -22.10 1.50 19.44
CA GLY A 220 -23.33 1.30 20.21
C GLY A 220 -23.59 2.36 21.28
N LYS A 221 -22.57 3.12 21.72
CA LYS A 221 -22.74 4.28 22.62
C LYS A 221 -23.18 5.54 21.88
N LEU A 222 -22.91 5.61 20.57
CA LEU A 222 -23.33 6.72 19.74
C LEU A 222 -24.82 6.54 19.41
N THR A 223 -25.61 7.58 19.70
CA THR A 223 -27.03 7.60 19.34
C THR A 223 -27.17 8.10 17.90
N GLU A 224 -28.05 7.45 17.12
CA GLU A 224 -28.43 7.88 15.77
C GLU A 224 -27.28 7.76 14.75
N VAL A 225 -26.51 6.66 14.77
CA VAL A 225 -25.57 6.34 13.69
C VAL A 225 -26.27 5.48 12.66
N ASP A 226 -26.25 5.92 11.40
CA ASP A 226 -26.91 5.22 10.29
C ASP A 226 -25.89 4.60 9.34
N TRP A 227 -24.68 5.14 9.28
CA TRP A 227 -23.66 4.77 8.30
C TRP A 227 -22.30 4.45 8.93
N LEU A 228 -21.68 3.37 8.46
CA LEU A 228 -20.28 3.06 8.68
C LEU A 228 -19.48 3.42 7.43
N ALA A 229 -18.51 4.31 7.59
CA ALA A 229 -17.56 4.65 6.54
C ALA A 229 -16.33 3.73 6.56
N GLN A 230 -15.82 3.41 5.37
CA GLN A 230 -14.62 2.59 5.19
C GLN A 230 -13.73 3.13 4.08
N GLY A 231 -12.41 3.05 4.29
CA GLY A 231 -11.41 3.39 3.29
C GLY A 231 -11.11 2.26 2.31
N THR A 232 -12.13 1.51 1.89
CA THR A 232 -11.99 0.44 0.88
C THR A 232 -11.54 1.05 -0.44
N ILE A 233 -10.49 0.49 -1.06
CA ILE A 233 -9.94 0.96 -2.34
C ILE A 233 -10.21 -0.03 -3.47
N TYR A 234 -10.03 0.41 -4.71
CA TYR A 234 -10.37 -0.40 -5.89
C TYR A 234 -9.68 -1.78 -5.95
N PRO A 235 -8.38 -1.91 -5.59
CA PRO A 235 -7.76 -3.24 -5.46
C PRO A 235 -8.51 -4.21 -4.54
N ASP A 236 -9.08 -3.74 -3.42
CA ASP A 236 -9.82 -4.58 -2.48
C ASP A 236 -11.13 -5.11 -3.12
N VAL A 237 -11.77 -4.26 -3.93
CA VAL A 237 -12.98 -4.60 -4.69
C VAL A 237 -12.67 -5.66 -5.76
N ILE A 238 -11.54 -5.54 -6.46
CA ILE A 238 -11.10 -6.51 -7.47
C ILE A 238 -10.79 -7.87 -6.81
N GLU A 239 -10.03 -7.87 -5.71
CA GLU A 239 -9.67 -9.09 -4.98
C GLU A 239 -10.92 -9.83 -4.49
N SER A 240 -11.90 -9.10 -3.93
CA SER A 240 -13.17 -9.68 -3.46
C SER A 240 -14.08 -10.15 -4.60
N ALA A 241 -14.10 -9.48 -5.76
CA ALA A 241 -14.84 -9.95 -6.94
C ALA A 241 -14.26 -11.25 -7.51
N GLY A 242 -12.94 -11.40 -7.54
CA GLY A 242 -12.26 -12.62 -7.96
C GLY A 242 -12.60 -13.84 -7.09
N SER A 243 -12.79 -13.63 -5.78
CA SER A 243 -13.17 -14.70 -4.85
C SER A 243 -14.59 -15.26 -5.10
N LYS A 244 -15.52 -14.44 -5.58
CA LYS A 244 -16.90 -14.88 -5.94
C LYS A 244 -16.95 -15.74 -7.19
N THR A 245 -15.91 -15.70 -8.04
CA THR A 245 -15.84 -16.48 -9.30
C THR A 245 -15.06 -17.80 -9.18
N GLY A 246 -14.65 -18.19 -7.97
CA GLY A 246 -14.18 -19.54 -7.66
C GLY A 246 -12.76 -19.91 -8.13
N LYS A 247 -11.97 -18.96 -8.67
CA LYS A 247 -10.58 -19.20 -9.10
C LYS A 247 -9.51 -18.46 -8.30
N ALA A 248 -9.89 -17.56 -7.38
CA ALA A 248 -8.94 -16.88 -6.50
C ALA A 248 -8.94 -17.54 -5.13
N HIS A 249 -7.80 -18.09 -4.70
CA HIS A 249 -7.57 -18.37 -3.29
C HIS A 249 -7.73 -17.05 -2.52
N VAL A 250 -8.53 -17.06 -1.45
CA VAL A 250 -8.75 -15.90 -0.57
C VAL A 250 -7.44 -15.59 0.15
N ILE A 251 -6.56 -14.86 -0.53
CA ILE A 251 -5.31 -14.35 0.01
C ILE A 251 -5.63 -12.93 0.48
N LYS A 252 -5.94 -12.80 1.77
CA LYS A 252 -6.32 -11.62 2.57
C LYS A 252 -7.78 -11.69 3.05
N SER A 253 -7.93 -12.20 4.26
CA SER A 253 -9.20 -12.34 4.98
C SER A 253 -9.58 -11.11 5.83
N HIS A 254 -8.77 -10.04 5.86
CA HIS A 254 -8.92 -9.00 6.89
C HIS A 254 -8.58 -7.58 6.44
N HIS A 255 -9.18 -7.08 5.36
CA HIS A 255 -9.36 -5.64 5.21
C HIS A 255 -10.78 -5.30 4.74
N ASN A 256 -11.34 -4.31 5.44
CA ASN A 256 -12.56 -3.52 5.26
C ASN A 256 -13.87 -4.23 4.90
N VAL A 257 -13.91 -5.31 4.13
CA VAL A 257 -15.18 -5.89 3.65
C VAL A 257 -15.52 -7.24 4.29
N GLY A 258 -14.60 -7.85 5.05
CA GLY A 258 -14.73 -9.25 5.51
C GLY A 258 -15.04 -9.51 6.99
N GLY A 259 -15.07 -8.48 7.84
CA GLY A 259 -15.13 -8.66 9.30
C GLY A 259 -16.40 -8.13 9.98
N LEU A 260 -17.31 -7.49 9.24
CA LEU A 260 -18.49 -6.89 9.86
C LEU A 260 -19.52 -7.98 10.22
N PRO A 261 -20.11 -7.95 11.44
CA PRO A 261 -21.13 -8.90 11.84
C PRO A 261 -22.29 -8.94 10.84
N ALA A 262 -22.81 -10.13 10.54
CA ALA A 262 -23.91 -10.29 9.57
C ALA A 262 -25.22 -9.59 10.00
N ASP A 263 -25.30 -9.18 11.25
CA ASP A 263 -26.38 -8.47 11.92
C ASP A 263 -26.15 -6.95 12.05
N MET A 264 -25.10 -6.40 11.41
CA MET A 264 -24.84 -4.96 11.41
C MET A 264 -25.97 -4.20 10.70
N LYS A 265 -26.58 -3.23 11.40
CA LYS A 265 -27.73 -2.45 10.93
C LYS A 265 -27.35 -1.16 10.17
N LEU A 266 -26.06 -0.87 10.04
CA LEU A 266 -25.54 0.36 9.43
C LEU A 266 -25.41 0.21 7.91
N GLY A 267 -25.72 1.27 7.16
CA GLY A 267 -25.33 1.39 5.76
C GLY A 267 -23.82 1.56 5.60
N LEU A 268 -23.27 1.31 4.41
CA LEU A 268 -21.85 1.48 4.11
C LEU A 268 -21.58 2.70 3.23
N VAL A 269 -20.55 3.48 3.58
CA VAL A 269 -20.03 4.60 2.77
C VAL A 269 -18.57 4.34 2.45
N GLU A 270 -18.27 4.04 1.19
CA GLU A 270 -16.93 3.64 0.72
C GLU A 270 -16.44 4.61 -0.38
N PRO A 271 -16.05 5.84 -0.03
CA PRO A 271 -15.81 6.90 -1.02
C PRO A 271 -14.55 6.68 -1.88
N LEU A 272 -13.66 5.76 -1.46
CA LEU A 272 -12.41 5.47 -2.17
C LEU A 272 -12.48 4.21 -3.06
N ARG A 273 -13.66 3.56 -3.14
CA ARG A 273 -13.84 2.24 -3.77
C ARG A 273 -13.46 2.14 -5.24
N GLU A 274 -13.35 3.28 -5.93
CA GLU A 274 -13.01 3.40 -7.35
C GLU A 274 -11.56 3.84 -7.59
N LEU A 275 -10.78 4.04 -6.53
CA LEU A 275 -9.44 4.62 -6.59
C LEU A 275 -8.34 3.61 -6.32
N PHE A 276 -7.22 3.77 -7.02
CA PHE A 276 -5.96 3.11 -6.68
C PHE A 276 -5.19 3.86 -5.59
N LYS A 277 -4.23 3.17 -4.95
CA LYS A 277 -3.48 3.70 -3.81
C LYS A 277 -2.69 4.97 -4.11
N ASP A 278 -2.16 5.10 -5.32
CA ASP A 278 -1.45 6.30 -5.76
C ASP A 278 -2.40 7.49 -5.98
N GLU A 279 -3.62 7.23 -6.46
CA GLU A 279 -4.69 8.22 -6.58
C GLU A 279 -5.16 8.69 -5.20
N VAL A 280 -5.36 7.77 -4.26
CA VAL A 280 -5.69 8.08 -2.85
C VAL A 280 -4.65 9.02 -2.24
N ARG A 281 -3.36 8.84 -2.53
CA ARG A 281 -2.31 9.77 -2.08
C ARG A 281 -2.42 11.13 -2.74
N LYS A 282 -2.68 11.20 -4.06
CA LYS A 282 -2.83 12.46 -4.80
C LYS A 282 -4.03 13.27 -4.29
N ILE A 283 -5.19 12.64 -4.08
CA ILE A 283 -6.35 13.33 -3.51
C ILE A 283 -6.09 13.74 -2.06
N GLY A 284 -5.33 12.96 -1.28
CA GLY A 284 -4.95 13.33 0.07
C GLY A 284 -4.18 14.64 0.12
N LEU A 285 -3.22 14.82 -0.80
CA LEU A 285 -2.46 16.08 -0.91
C LEU A 285 -3.38 17.26 -1.25
N GLU A 286 -4.31 17.07 -2.18
CA GLU A 286 -5.27 18.09 -2.60
C GLU A 286 -6.27 18.45 -1.47
N LEU A 287 -6.56 17.50 -0.59
CA LEU A 287 -7.33 17.72 0.64
C LEU A 287 -6.53 18.41 1.76
N GLY A 288 -5.24 18.68 1.53
CA GLY A 288 -4.36 19.40 2.45
C GLY A 288 -3.54 18.50 3.38
N LEU A 289 -3.68 17.17 3.30
CA LEU A 289 -2.91 16.26 4.16
C LEU A 289 -1.42 16.37 3.86
N PRO A 290 -0.57 16.31 4.89
CA PRO A 290 0.86 16.55 4.71
C PRO A 290 1.52 15.36 4.00
N TYR A 291 2.48 15.65 3.12
CA TYR A 291 3.14 14.66 2.28
C TYR A 291 3.74 13.50 3.08
N ASN A 292 4.42 13.81 4.20
CA ASN A 292 5.05 12.81 5.06
C ASN A 292 4.06 11.80 5.66
N MET A 293 2.78 12.16 5.79
CA MET A 293 1.75 11.25 6.24
C MET A 293 1.29 10.32 5.11
N LEU A 294 1.01 10.87 3.93
CA LEU A 294 0.48 10.13 2.77
C LEU A 294 1.50 9.17 2.15
N TYR A 295 2.77 9.55 2.22
CA TYR A 295 3.91 8.78 1.72
C TYR A 295 4.67 8.07 2.84
N ARG A 296 4.06 7.97 4.04
CA ARG A 296 4.57 7.11 5.10
C ARG A 296 4.56 5.66 4.63
N HIS A 297 5.57 4.91 5.04
CA HIS A 297 5.62 3.47 4.80
C HIS A 297 4.35 2.79 5.36
N PRO A 298 3.82 1.78 4.65
CA PRO A 298 2.65 1.05 5.09
C PRO A 298 2.92 0.42 6.47
N PHE A 299 1.88 0.48 7.32
CA PHE A 299 1.88 -0.11 8.65
C PHE A 299 0.79 -1.18 8.69
N PRO A 300 1.11 -2.42 9.11
CA PRO A 300 0.16 -3.52 9.08
C PRO A 300 -1.01 -3.24 10.03
N GLY A 301 -2.21 -3.74 9.70
CA GLY A 301 -3.38 -3.67 10.57
C GLY A 301 -3.13 -4.13 12.02
N PRO A 302 -2.50 -5.31 12.26
CA PRO A 302 -2.11 -5.75 13.61
C PRO A 302 -0.92 -4.98 14.22
N GLY A 303 -0.38 -3.99 13.52
CA GLY A 303 0.70 -3.11 13.97
C GLY A 303 1.95 -3.87 14.43
N LEU A 304 2.46 -3.52 15.60
CA LEU A 304 3.61 -4.20 16.21
C LEU A 304 3.30 -5.66 16.59
N GLY A 305 2.05 -6.09 16.57
CA GLY A 305 1.67 -7.46 16.92
C GLY A 305 2.24 -8.54 15.97
N VAL A 306 2.64 -8.15 14.76
CA VAL A 306 3.35 -9.02 13.80
C VAL A 306 4.84 -8.66 13.65
N ARG A 307 5.32 -7.75 14.50
CA ARG A 307 6.74 -7.34 14.57
C ARG A 307 7.40 -7.69 15.89
N VAL A 308 6.62 -8.15 16.87
CA VAL A 308 7.11 -8.83 18.07
C VAL A 308 6.88 -10.33 17.86
N LEU A 309 7.95 -11.10 17.66
CA LEU A 309 7.81 -12.54 17.39
C LEU A 309 7.33 -13.28 18.63
N GLY A 310 6.38 -14.20 18.43
CA GLY A 310 5.77 -14.96 19.51
C GLY A 310 4.91 -14.09 20.43
N GLU A 311 4.97 -14.35 21.74
CA GLU A 311 4.17 -13.65 22.76
C GLU A 311 4.43 -12.14 22.79
N ILE A 312 3.34 -11.36 22.73
CA ILE A 312 3.39 -9.90 22.79
C ILE A 312 3.28 -9.42 24.24
N LYS A 313 4.19 -8.52 24.64
CA LYS A 313 4.16 -7.85 25.95
C LYS A 313 4.40 -6.36 25.78
N LYS A 314 3.87 -5.57 26.72
CA LYS A 314 4.13 -4.13 26.80
C LYS A 314 5.63 -3.82 26.79
N GLU A 315 6.41 -4.54 27.60
CA GLU A 315 7.88 -4.41 27.66
C GLU A 315 8.51 -4.52 26.26
N TYR A 316 8.08 -5.50 25.46
CA TYR A 316 8.65 -5.75 24.14
C TYR A 316 8.22 -4.68 23.15
N CYS A 317 6.96 -4.25 23.21
CA CYS A 317 6.44 -3.16 22.38
C CYS A 317 7.15 -1.84 22.69
N ASP A 318 7.39 -1.51 23.96
CA ASP A 318 8.07 -0.29 24.39
C ASP A 318 9.56 -0.28 23.95
N LEU A 319 10.23 -1.43 23.97
CA LEU A 319 11.58 -1.59 23.40
C LEU A 319 11.57 -1.41 21.88
N LEU A 320 10.64 -2.08 21.21
CA LEU A 320 10.52 -2.05 19.76
C LEU A 320 10.20 -0.66 19.23
N ARG A 321 9.26 0.08 19.85
CA ARG A 321 8.92 1.45 19.47
C ARG A 321 10.12 2.38 19.50
N ARG A 322 10.98 2.26 20.52
CA ARG A 322 12.21 3.07 20.63
C ARG A 322 13.24 2.71 19.57
N ALA A 323 13.45 1.41 19.34
CA ALA A 323 14.38 0.95 18.31
C ALA A 323 13.92 1.32 16.88
N ASP A 324 12.63 1.16 16.59
CA ASP A 324 12.00 1.54 15.32
C ASP A 324 12.12 3.05 15.09
N ALA A 325 11.84 3.87 16.11
CA ALA A 325 11.96 5.33 16.02
C ALA A 325 13.38 5.78 15.63
N ILE A 326 14.41 5.21 16.25
CA ILE A 326 15.83 5.50 15.91
C ILE A 326 16.11 5.10 14.45
N PHE A 327 15.64 3.92 14.03
CA PHE A 327 15.89 3.45 12.67
C PHE A 327 15.24 4.36 11.63
N ILE A 328 13.98 4.75 11.83
CA ILE A 328 13.26 5.65 10.93
C ILE A 328 13.89 7.04 10.92
N GLU A 329 14.30 7.57 12.07
CA GLU A 329 15.00 8.86 12.18
C GLU A 329 16.28 8.87 11.34
N GLU A 330 17.10 7.82 11.45
CA GLU A 330 18.35 7.71 10.69
C GLU A 330 18.13 7.53 9.18
N LEU A 331 17.06 6.83 8.78
CA LEU A 331 16.66 6.75 7.37
C LEU A 331 16.26 8.13 6.81
N HIS A 332 15.60 8.97 7.59
CA HIS A 332 15.31 10.35 7.18
C HIS A 332 16.58 11.20 7.11
N ASN A 333 17.42 11.15 8.15
CA ASN A 333 18.67 11.91 8.22
C ASN A 333 19.63 11.57 7.07
N ALA A 334 19.61 10.32 6.60
CA ALA A 334 20.44 9.85 5.50
C ALA A 334 19.75 9.93 4.12
N ASP A 335 18.55 10.51 4.02
CA ASP A 335 17.76 10.59 2.78
C ASP A 335 17.48 9.20 2.14
N TRP A 336 17.32 8.17 2.98
CA TRP A 336 17.02 6.80 2.55
C TRP A 336 15.55 6.41 2.72
N TYR A 337 14.79 7.13 3.57
CA TYR A 337 13.39 6.80 3.84
C TYR A 337 12.54 6.67 2.56
N ASN A 338 12.67 7.65 1.65
CA ASN A 338 11.90 7.67 0.39
C ASN A 338 12.49 6.74 -0.70
N LYS A 339 13.67 6.15 -0.47
CA LYS A 339 14.34 5.23 -1.41
C LYS A 339 13.93 3.77 -1.19
N VAL A 340 13.28 3.47 -0.07
CA VAL A 340 12.79 2.14 0.28
C VAL A 340 11.26 2.17 0.37
N SER A 341 10.62 1.07 -0.02
CA SER A 341 9.16 0.97 -0.04
C SER A 341 8.58 0.72 1.35
N GLN A 342 9.33 0.04 2.22
CA GLN A 342 8.97 -0.18 3.62
C GLN A 342 10.23 -0.40 4.45
N ALA A 343 10.29 0.20 5.64
CA ALA A 343 11.33 -0.05 6.63
C ALA A 343 10.76 -0.09 8.05
N PHE A 344 11.27 -1.00 8.89
CA PHE A 344 10.84 -1.18 10.28
C PHE A 344 11.81 -2.04 11.09
N ALA A 345 11.68 -2.00 12.41
CA ALA A 345 12.31 -2.93 13.33
C ALA A 345 11.38 -4.12 13.68
N VAL A 346 11.99 -5.26 14.04
CA VAL A 346 11.36 -6.49 14.52
C VAL A 346 12.04 -6.91 15.82
N PHE A 347 11.24 -7.22 16.85
CA PHE A 347 11.72 -7.70 18.14
C PHE A 347 11.87 -9.22 18.14
N LEU A 348 13.05 -9.70 18.52
CA LEU A 348 13.36 -11.12 18.62
C LEU A 348 13.45 -11.52 20.11
N PRO A 349 12.62 -12.47 20.58
CA PRO A 349 12.65 -12.95 21.97
C PRO A 349 13.82 -13.92 22.23
N VAL A 350 15.00 -13.61 21.68
CA VAL A 350 16.26 -14.32 21.91
C VAL A 350 17.22 -13.38 22.61
N ARG A 351 18.02 -13.93 23.53
CA ARG A 351 18.96 -13.14 24.30
C ARG A 351 20.37 -13.24 23.76
N SER A 352 21.09 -12.12 23.81
CA SER A 352 22.47 -12.04 23.36
C SER A 352 23.37 -11.37 24.40
N VAL A 353 24.59 -11.88 24.51
CA VAL A 353 25.61 -11.27 25.36
C VAL A 353 26.10 -9.98 24.69
N GLY A 354 26.07 -8.90 25.45
CA GLY A 354 26.67 -7.61 25.10
C GLY A 354 27.59 -7.12 26.21
N VAL A 355 28.55 -6.27 25.85
CA VAL A 355 29.37 -5.52 26.80
C VAL A 355 28.98 -4.05 26.64
N MET A 356 28.23 -3.52 27.60
CA MET A 356 27.89 -2.10 27.66
C MET A 356 28.59 -1.50 28.86
N GLY A 357 29.60 -0.65 28.64
CA GLY A 357 30.54 -0.23 29.68
C GLY A 357 31.40 -1.39 30.17
N ASP A 358 31.55 -1.55 31.49
CA ASP A 358 32.37 -2.61 32.11
C ASP A 358 31.58 -3.84 32.56
N GLN A 359 30.27 -3.92 32.27
CA GLN A 359 29.41 -5.02 32.71
C GLN A 359 28.90 -5.86 31.53
N ARG A 360 28.87 -7.18 31.72
CA ARG A 360 28.21 -8.11 30.79
C ARG A 360 26.71 -7.99 30.96
N LYS A 361 26.01 -7.71 29.86
CA LYS A 361 24.54 -7.74 29.80
C LYS A 361 24.06 -8.91 28.94
N TYR A 362 22.86 -9.39 29.24
CA TYR A 362 22.20 -10.46 28.51
C TYR A 362 20.79 -10.03 28.14
N ASP A 363 20.73 -9.23 27.08
CA ASP A 363 19.55 -8.47 26.66
C ASP A 363 19.02 -8.98 25.30
N TRP A 364 17.94 -8.37 24.81
CA TRP A 364 17.21 -8.78 23.62
C TRP A 364 17.90 -8.37 22.30
N VAL A 365 17.39 -8.92 21.20
CA VAL A 365 17.90 -8.65 19.85
C VAL A 365 16.81 -7.97 19.01
N ILE A 366 17.21 -6.96 18.24
CA ILE A 366 16.36 -6.33 17.21
C ILE A 366 16.88 -6.73 15.83
N ALA A 367 15.98 -7.10 14.93
CA ALA A 367 16.26 -7.12 13.50
C ALA A 367 15.70 -5.85 12.85
N ILE A 368 16.47 -5.18 12.00
CA ILE A 368 15.97 -4.14 11.11
C ILE A 368 15.68 -4.73 9.74
N ARG A 369 14.59 -4.27 9.12
CA ARG A 369 14.09 -4.70 7.81
C ARG A 369 13.88 -3.49 6.94
N ALA A 370 14.41 -3.49 5.72
CA ALA A 370 14.13 -2.49 4.70
C ALA A 370 14.06 -3.17 3.33
N VAL A 371 13.05 -2.82 2.53
CA VAL A 371 12.80 -3.46 1.24
C VAL A 371 12.48 -2.44 0.14
N GLU A 372 12.80 -2.81 -1.09
CA GLU A 372 12.44 -2.10 -2.30
C GLU A 372 11.52 -3.00 -3.15
N THR A 373 10.38 -2.46 -3.53
CA THR A 373 9.36 -3.17 -4.30
C THR A 373 8.52 -2.22 -5.15
N ILE A 374 8.05 -2.72 -6.28
CA ILE A 374 7.14 -2.02 -7.19
C ILE A 374 5.68 -2.36 -6.83
N ASP A 375 5.38 -3.61 -6.48
CA ASP A 375 4.02 -4.16 -6.36
C ASP A 375 3.74 -4.90 -5.05
N PHE A 376 4.71 -4.97 -4.13
CA PHE A 376 4.71 -5.78 -2.90
C PHE A 376 4.53 -7.30 -3.11
N MET A 377 4.46 -7.78 -4.36
CA MET A 377 4.42 -9.21 -4.70
C MET A 377 5.83 -9.79 -4.74
N THR A 378 6.78 -9.02 -5.27
CA THR A 378 8.22 -9.29 -5.18
C THR A 378 8.95 -8.15 -4.48
N ALA A 379 10.00 -8.44 -3.72
CA ALA A 379 10.77 -7.40 -3.05
C ALA A 379 12.24 -7.81 -2.87
N ARG A 380 13.15 -6.86 -3.08
CA ARG A 380 14.55 -7.01 -2.67
C ARG A 380 14.77 -6.34 -1.32
N TRP A 381 15.68 -6.86 -0.51
CA TRP A 381 16.15 -6.12 0.66
C TRP A 381 16.96 -4.91 0.18
N ALA A 382 16.85 -3.78 0.88
CA ALA A 382 17.50 -2.54 0.47
C ALA A 382 19.01 -2.62 0.74
N HIS A 383 19.84 -2.23 -0.22
CA HIS A 383 21.30 -2.20 -0.01
C HIS A 383 21.70 -0.92 0.75
N LEU A 384 21.29 -0.82 2.01
CA LEU A 384 21.59 0.32 2.87
C LEU A 384 23.11 0.47 3.07
N PRO A 385 23.65 1.71 3.10
CA PRO A 385 25.07 1.95 3.31
C PRO A 385 25.54 1.36 4.64
N TYR A 386 26.74 0.78 4.66
CA TYR A 386 27.29 0.18 5.88
C TYR A 386 27.42 1.18 7.01
N GLU A 387 27.75 2.45 6.71
CA GLU A 387 27.85 3.54 7.66
C GLU A 387 26.50 3.88 8.30
N LEU A 388 25.41 3.78 7.53
CA LEU A 388 24.06 3.96 8.04
C LEU A 388 23.68 2.81 8.98
N LEU A 389 23.96 1.57 8.57
CA LEU A 389 23.71 0.38 9.40
C LEU A 389 24.50 0.41 10.71
N GLU A 390 25.77 0.82 10.66
CA GLU A 390 26.63 1.01 11.83
C GLU A 390 26.05 2.07 12.78
N LYS A 391 25.64 3.22 12.24
CA LYS A 391 25.04 4.30 13.04
C LYS A 391 23.76 3.85 13.72
N VAL A 392 22.85 3.21 12.99
CA VAL A 392 21.59 2.66 13.53
C VAL A 392 21.87 1.63 14.62
N SER A 393 22.76 0.67 14.35
CA SER A 393 23.15 -0.36 15.33
C SER A 393 23.70 0.26 16.61
N ASN A 394 24.63 1.21 16.48
CA ASN A 394 25.25 1.89 17.62
C ASN A 394 24.22 2.67 18.45
N ARG A 395 23.34 3.43 17.79
CA ARG A 395 22.30 4.20 18.50
C ARG A 395 21.32 3.30 19.22
N ILE A 396 20.78 2.27 18.57
CA ILE A 396 19.82 1.34 19.20
C ILE A 396 20.43 0.68 20.44
N ILE A 397 21.65 0.15 20.34
CA ILE A 397 22.30 -0.55 21.47
C ILE A 397 22.61 0.39 22.64
N ASN A 398 23.02 1.63 22.36
CA ASN A 398 23.42 2.58 23.40
C ASN A 398 22.24 3.34 24.03
N GLU A 399 21.19 3.65 23.26
CA GLU A 399 20.06 4.47 23.69
C GLU A 399 18.89 3.62 24.22
N VAL A 400 18.71 2.38 23.73
CA VAL A 400 17.58 1.51 24.10
C VAL A 400 18.03 0.47 25.13
N ASN A 401 17.97 0.85 26.42
CA ASN A 401 18.25 -0.09 27.50
C ASN A 401 17.30 -1.31 27.44
N GLY A 402 17.88 -2.50 27.32
CA GLY A 402 17.17 -3.76 27.08
C GLY A 402 17.45 -4.42 25.72
N ILE A 403 18.26 -3.78 24.85
CA ILE A 403 18.73 -4.34 23.58
C ILE A 403 20.26 -4.44 23.57
N SER A 404 20.83 -5.61 23.27
CA SER A 404 22.29 -5.80 23.19
C SER A 404 22.82 -6.08 21.79
N ARG A 405 21.93 -6.32 20.82
CA ARG A 405 22.33 -6.66 19.45
C ARG A 405 21.30 -6.21 18.44
N VAL A 406 21.81 -5.74 17.30
CA VAL A 406 21.03 -5.41 16.12
C VAL A 406 21.49 -6.28 14.95
N THR A 407 20.55 -6.78 14.15
CA THR A 407 20.80 -7.51 12.91
C THR A 407 20.06 -6.85 11.75
N TYR A 408 20.46 -7.15 10.51
CA TYR A 408 19.79 -6.67 9.30
C TYR A 408 19.31 -7.85 8.45
N ASP A 409 18.05 -7.80 8.02
CA ASP A 409 17.45 -8.86 7.21
C ASP A 409 17.81 -8.71 5.72
N ILE A 410 18.65 -9.63 5.25
CA ILE A 410 19.15 -9.72 3.87
C ILE A 410 18.38 -10.75 3.02
N SER A 411 17.15 -11.11 3.41
CA SER A 411 16.30 -12.07 2.70
C SER A 411 15.38 -11.38 1.70
N GLY A 412 15.44 -11.75 0.42
CA GLY A 412 14.48 -11.27 -0.59
C GLY A 412 13.11 -11.95 -0.50
N LYS A 413 12.10 -11.36 -1.15
CA LYS A 413 10.78 -11.97 -1.41
C LYS A 413 10.65 -12.27 -2.91
N PRO A 414 10.57 -13.54 -3.34
CA PRO A 414 10.80 -14.80 -2.58
C PRO A 414 12.29 -15.04 -2.22
N PRO A 415 12.65 -15.98 -1.30
CA PRO A 415 11.78 -16.98 -0.67
C PRO A 415 11.13 -16.54 0.65
N ALA A 416 11.54 -15.41 1.23
CA ALA A 416 10.96 -14.89 2.46
C ALA A 416 9.75 -13.97 2.19
N THR A 417 9.18 -13.40 3.24
CA THR A 417 8.15 -12.34 3.17
C THR A 417 8.74 -10.99 3.61
N ILE A 418 7.95 -9.91 3.49
CA ILE A 418 8.40 -8.58 3.94
C ILE A 418 8.32 -8.50 5.47
N GLU A 419 7.13 -8.72 6.03
CA GLU A 419 6.90 -8.92 7.46
C GLU A 419 7.34 -10.33 7.88
N TRP A 420 7.77 -10.49 9.14
CA TRP A 420 8.27 -11.76 9.67
C TRP A 420 7.16 -12.69 10.20
N GLU A 421 5.97 -12.16 10.43
CA GLU A 421 4.73 -12.86 10.85
C GLU A 421 3.50 -12.26 10.16
#